data_AF-A0A971D1S1-F1
#
_entry.id   AF-A0A971D1S1-F1
#
_cell.length_a   1.000
_cell.length_b   1.000
_cell.length_c   1.000
_cell.angle_alpha   90.00
_cell.angle_beta   90.00
_cell.angle_gamma   90.00
#
_symmetry.space_group_name_H-M   'P 1'
#
loop_
_entity.id
_entity.type
_entity.pdbx_description
1 polymer ?
#
loop_
_entity_poly.entity_id
_entity_poly.type
_entity_poly.pdbx_seq_one_letter_code
_entity_poly.pdbx_strand_id
1 'polypeptide(L)'
;DPWRVYLTTDHPNAGCFFDYPQVIRLLMDRDYRAEMLSTLNPRARKRSPLPELDREYSLYEIAVITRAGPARALGLTRKGHLGVGADGDVTVYEEQDDKQAMFARPVRVYKGGRLVARDGEAVAHVEGTSFSVAPPYDPEVVESYVKPGFSDYSVQFDNYAVLHEAGETTLVACG
;
A
#
# COMPACT_ATOMS: atom_id res chain seq x y z
N ASP A 1 17.82 5.29 -2.39
CA ASP A 1 16.74 6.15 -2.91
C ASP A 1 15.40 5.57 -2.48
N PRO A 2 14.68 6.22 -1.54
CA PRO A 2 13.36 5.78 -1.06
C PRO A 2 12.30 5.70 -2.16
N TRP A 3 12.44 6.42 -3.28
CA TRP A 3 11.46 6.39 -4.38
C TRP A 3 11.37 5.07 -5.12
N ARG A 4 12.30 4.14 -4.85
CA ARG A 4 12.38 2.82 -5.49
C ARG A 4 12.13 1.67 -4.51
N VAL A 5 11.67 1.98 -3.29
CA VAL A 5 11.39 1.01 -2.23
C VAL A 5 10.02 1.32 -1.65
N TYR A 6 9.19 0.28 -1.47
CA TYR A 6 7.83 0.42 -0.96
C TYR A 6 7.67 -0.47 0.28
N LEU A 7 7.09 0.08 1.34
CA LEU A 7 6.86 -0.68 2.57
C LEU A 7 5.70 -1.66 2.36
N THR A 8 5.99 -2.95 2.43
CA THR A 8 4.99 -4.03 2.38
C THR A 8 5.39 -5.16 3.33
N THR A 9 4.42 -5.93 3.79
CA THR A 9 4.62 -7.19 4.54
C THR A 9 4.16 -8.39 3.72
N ASP A 10 3.97 -8.21 2.41
CA ASP A 10 3.40 -9.22 1.52
C ASP A 10 2.17 -9.89 2.14
N HIS A 11 1.24 -9.07 2.66
CA HIS A 11 0.22 -9.54 3.58
C HIS A 11 -0.63 -10.68 2.98
N PRO A 12 -0.83 -11.81 3.70
CA PRO A 12 -0.35 -12.12 5.06
C PRO A 12 0.97 -12.90 5.15
N ASN A 13 1.70 -13.11 4.05
CA ASN A 13 2.85 -14.02 3.96
C ASN A 13 4.02 -13.68 4.89
N ALA A 14 4.50 -12.43 4.90
CA ALA A 14 5.63 -12.02 5.75
C ALA A 14 5.21 -11.31 7.05
N GLY A 15 3.93 -10.97 7.19
CA GLY A 15 3.36 -10.32 8.37
C GLY A 15 2.01 -9.65 8.11
N CYS A 16 1.33 -9.24 9.17
CA CYS A 16 0.04 -8.56 9.04
C CYS A 16 0.22 -7.08 8.69
N PHE A 17 -0.69 -6.49 7.91
CA PHE A 17 -0.58 -5.07 7.55
C PHE A 17 -0.73 -4.15 8.78
N PHE A 18 -1.34 -4.61 9.87
CA PHE A 18 -1.39 -3.87 11.13
C PHE A 18 -0.03 -3.80 11.85
N ASP A 19 1.00 -4.51 11.39
CA ASP A 19 2.37 -4.44 11.91
C ASP A 19 3.20 -3.32 11.27
N TYR A 20 2.67 -2.61 10.25
CA TYR A 20 3.37 -1.47 9.63
C TYR A 20 3.89 -0.43 10.64
N PRO A 21 3.17 -0.05 11.72
CA PRO A 21 3.69 0.87 12.72
C PRO A 21 4.98 0.37 13.38
N GLN A 22 5.10 -0.94 13.66
CA GLN A 22 6.32 -1.52 14.23
C GLN A 22 7.48 -1.47 13.22
N VAL A 23 7.21 -1.79 11.95
CA VAL A 23 8.24 -1.71 10.90
C VAL A 23 8.71 -0.27 10.69
N ILE A 24 7.80 0.70 10.75
CA ILE A 24 8.15 2.12 10.70
C ILE A 24 9.05 2.49 11.89
N ARG A 25 8.73 2.06 13.11
CA ARG A 25 9.59 2.30 14.28
C ARG A 25 10.98 1.66 14.09
N LEU A 26 11.07 0.43 13.60
CA LEU A 26 12.35 -0.22 13.30
C LEU A 26 13.22 0.57 12.29
N LEU A 27 12.59 1.26 11.34
CA LEU A 27 13.28 2.09 10.36
C LEU A 27 13.69 3.47 10.92
N MET A 28 12.90 4.01 11.84
CA MET A 28 13.08 5.37 12.39
C MET A 28 13.90 5.41 13.70
N ASP A 29 14.04 4.28 14.39
CA ASP A 29 14.67 4.19 15.71
C ASP A 29 15.73 3.08 15.69
N ARG A 30 17.00 3.50 15.67
CA ARG A 30 18.18 2.63 15.65
C ARG A 30 18.30 1.82 16.93
N ASP A 31 18.03 2.42 18.08
CA ASP A 31 18.22 1.75 19.37
C ASP A 31 17.14 0.68 19.56
N TYR A 32 15.90 0.96 19.18
CA TYR A 32 14.84 -0.05 19.10
C TYR A 32 15.18 -1.17 18.13
N ARG A 33 15.74 -0.84 16.95
CA ARG A 33 16.20 -1.85 15.99
C ARG A 33 17.31 -2.73 16.57
N ALA A 34 18.26 -2.15 17.32
CA ALA A 34 19.34 -2.88 17.98
C ALA A 34 18.82 -3.79 19.10
N GLU A 35 17.86 -3.31 19.91
CA GLU A 35 17.16 -4.09 20.93
C GLU A 35 16.48 -5.31 20.29
N MET A 36 15.67 -5.10 19.26
CA MET A 36 14.97 -6.18 18.57
C MET A 36 15.95 -7.17 17.94
N LEU A 37 17.02 -6.69 17.30
CA LEU A 37 18.06 -7.54 16.73
C LEU A 37 18.73 -8.42 17.80
N SER A 38 18.92 -7.92 19.02
CA SER A 38 19.54 -8.66 20.13
C SER A 38 18.76 -9.92 20.52
N THR A 39 17.43 -9.90 20.32
CA THR A 39 16.53 -11.04 20.61
C THR A 39 16.62 -12.14 19.56
N LEU A 40 17.17 -11.85 18.37
CA LEU A 40 17.25 -12.80 17.27
C LEU A 40 18.36 -13.85 17.48
N ASN A 41 18.18 -14.98 16.77
CA ASN A 41 19.15 -16.07 16.76
C ASN A 41 20.58 -15.54 16.44
N PRO A 42 21.62 -15.94 17.18
CA PRO A 42 23.00 -15.49 16.94
C PRO A 42 23.49 -15.68 15.50
N ARG A 43 23.01 -16.72 14.79
CA ARG A 43 23.35 -16.94 13.37
C ARG A 43 22.75 -15.88 12.45
N ALA A 44 21.52 -15.43 12.72
CA ALA A 44 20.89 -14.36 11.96
C ALA A 44 21.61 -13.03 12.18
N ARG A 45 21.97 -12.72 13.44
CA ARG A 45 22.77 -11.55 13.79
C ARG A 45 24.11 -11.49 13.06
N LYS A 46 24.87 -12.59 13.06
CA LYS A 46 26.19 -12.67 12.39
C LYS A 46 26.14 -12.58 10.87
N ARG A 47 24.98 -12.84 10.24
CA ARG A 47 24.79 -12.82 8.78
C ARG A 47 24.02 -11.60 8.30
N SER A 48 23.72 -10.67 9.19
CA SER A 48 22.95 -9.47 8.88
C SER A 48 23.87 -8.25 8.88
N PRO A 49 23.73 -7.33 7.91
CA PRO A 49 24.41 -6.04 7.95
C PRO A 49 23.76 -5.05 8.92
N LEU A 50 22.61 -5.38 9.50
CA LEU A 50 21.85 -4.49 10.38
C LEU A 50 22.64 -3.90 11.56
N PRO A 51 23.58 -4.60 12.22
CA PRO A 51 24.38 -4.01 13.30
C PRO A 51 25.23 -2.81 12.88
N GLU A 52 25.61 -2.73 11.60
CA GLU A 52 26.50 -1.69 11.06
C GLU A 52 25.71 -0.49 10.49
N LEU A 53 24.37 -0.58 10.46
CA LEU A 53 23.50 0.44 9.89
C LEU A 53 22.98 1.39 10.98
N ASP A 54 23.65 2.54 11.10
CA ASP A 54 23.24 3.63 11.99
C ASP A 54 22.20 4.58 11.37
N ARG A 55 21.91 4.45 10.07
CA ARG A 55 20.93 5.30 9.39
C ARG A 55 19.51 5.08 9.93
N GLU A 56 18.81 6.18 10.16
CA GLU A 56 17.39 6.22 10.48
C GLU A 56 16.61 6.90 9.35
N TYR A 57 15.38 6.46 9.13
CA TYR A 57 14.47 7.10 8.18
C TYR A 57 13.85 8.35 8.82
N SER A 58 13.76 9.42 8.04
CA SER A 58 12.97 10.59 8.38
C SER A 58 11.47 10.36 8.10
N LEU A 59 10.60 11.19 8.69
CA LEU A 59 9.17 11.20 8.36
C LEU A 59 8.91 11.41 6.86
N TYR A 60 9.75 12.21 6.19
CA TYR A 60 9.67 12.42 4.75
C TYR A 60 9.91 11.11 3.98
N GLU A 61 10.95 10.37 4.34
CA GLU A 61 11.25 9.10 3.69
C GLU A 61 10.18 8.04 3.99
N ILE A 62 9.62 8.03 5.21
CA ILE A 62 8.46 7.20 5.53
C ILE A 62 7.29 7.57 4.61
N ALA A 63 6.94 8.85 4.47
CA ALA A 63 5.87 9.29 3.58
C ALA A 63 6.12 8.87 2.12
N VAL A 64 7.39 8.88 1.66
CA VAL A 64 7.75 8.39 0.33
C VAL A 64 7.47 6.90 0.19
N ILE A 65 8.03 6.04 1.04
CA ILE A 65 7.92 4.56 0.86
C ILE A 65 6.52 4.00 1.10
N THR A 66 5.64 4.78 1.75
CA THR A 66 4.29 4.33 2.12
C THR A 66 3.17 5.01 1.31
N ARG A 67 3.40 6.22 0.77
CA ARG A 67 2.36 7.02 0.09
C ARG A 67 2.81 7.45 -1.30
N ALA A 68 3.80 8.34 -1.39
CA ALA A 68 4.16 8.99 -2.67
C ALA A 68 4.79 8.02 -3.69
N GLY A 69 5.71 7.16 -3.24
CA GLY A 69 6.36 6.14 -4.07
C GLY A 69 5.36 5.14 -4.66
N PRO A 70 4.55 4.45 -3.83
CA PRO A 70 3.53 3.52 -4.32
C PRO A 70 2.53 4.18 -5.28
N ALA A 71 2.02 5.38 -4.98
CA ALA A 71 1.08 6.08 -5.85
C ALA A 71 1.69 6.40 -7.22
N ARG A 72 2.95 6.88 -7.23
CA ARG A 72 3.69 7.16 -8.48
C ARG A 72 3.93 5.89 -9.29
N ALA A 73 4.32 4.79 -8.64
CA ALA A 73 4.57 3.51 -9.29
C ALA A 73 3.32 2.94 -9.96
N LEU A 74 2.15 3.19 -9.39
CA LEU A 74 0.85 2.77 -9.92
C LEU A 74 0.23 3.78 -10.91
N GLY A 75 0.89 4.90 -11.22
CA GLY A 75 0.36 5.94 -12.12
C GLY A 75 -0.81 6.75 -11.53
N LEU A 76 -1.01 6.72 -10.21
CA LEU A 76 -2.14 7.38 -9.54
C LEU A 76 -1.83 8.86 -9.28
N THR A 77 -1.98 9.70 -10.31
CA THR A 77 -1.58 11.12 -10.31
C THR A 77 -2.30 12.02 -9.31
N ARG A 78 -3.43 11.58 -8.74
CA ARG A 78 -4.21 12.31 -7.72
C ARG A 78 -4.01 11.76 -6.30
N LYS A 79 -3.14 10.76 -6.12
CA LYS A 79 -2.89 10.07 -4.86
C LYS A 79 -1.44 10.26 -4.41
N GLY A 80 -1.19 10.06 -3.12
CA GLY A 80 0.16 10.06 -2.55
C GLY A 80 0.81 11.44 -2.37
N HIS A 81 0.05 12.53 -2.56
CA HIS A 81 0.50 13.90 -2.30
C HIS A 81 -0.64 14.78 -1.75
N LEU A 82 -0.28 15.96 -1.22
CA LEU A 82 -1.23 16.94 -0.64
C LEU A 82 -1.35 18.23 -1.47
N GLY A 83 -0.72 18.30 -2.64
CA GLY A 83 -0.86 19.43 -3.57
C GLY A 83 -2.28 19.61 -4.12
N VAL A 84 -2.58 20.82 -4.60
CA VAL A 84 -3.87 21.15 -5.24
C VAL A 84 -4.17 20.17 -6.37
N GLY A 85 -5.38 19.61 -6.39
CA GLY A 85 -5.82 18.59 -7.35
C GLY A 85 -5.71 17.14 -6.86
N ALA A 86 -5.06 16.89 -5.71
CA ALA A 86 -5.11 15.61 -5.02
C ALA A 86 -6.54 15.30 -4.54
N ASP A 87 -6.86 14.02 -4.41
CA ASP A 87 -8.05 13.62 -3.68
C ASP A 87 -7.86 13.93 -2.18
N GLY A 88 -8.96 14.23 -1.48
CA GLY A 88 -8.97 14.56 -0.04
C GLY A 88 -8.71 13.36 0.88
N ASP A 89 -7.71 12.54 0.54
CA ASP A 89 -7.26 11.37 1.29
C ASP A 89 -6.10 11.81 2.22
N VAL A 90 -6.40 12.04 3.50
CA VAL A 90 -5.47 12.63 4.46
C VAL A 90 -5.49 11.87 5.77
N THR A 91 -4.32 11.49 6.26
CA THR A 91 -4.15 10.93 7.61
C THR A 91 -3.37 11.92 8.47
N VAL A 92 -3.92 12.25 9.64
CA VAL A 92 -3.30 13.14 10.61
C VAL A 92 -2.87 12.30 11.81
N TYR A 93 -1.61 12.46 12.19
CA TYR A 93 -1.01 11.86 13.38
C TYR A 93 -0.63 12.97 14.36
N GLU A 94 -0.79 12.71 15.65
CA GLU A 94 -0.17 13.53 16.69
C GLU A 94 1.29 13.09 16.84
N GLU A 95 2.21 14.05 16.85
CA GLU A 95 3.64 13.75 16.96
C GLU A 95 3.94 13.13 18.33
N GLN A 96 4.59 11.97 18.33
CA GLN A 96 5.02 11.25 19.53
C GLN A 96 6.41 10.66 19.33
N ASP A 97 7.17 10.48 20.41
CA ASP A 97 8.48 9.82 20.36
C ASP A 97 8.34 8.33 19.98
N ASP A 98 7.34 7.64 20.56
CA ASP A 98 7.03 6.27 20.16
C ASP A 98 6.33 6.25 18.79
N LYS A 99 7.14 6.08 17.74
CA LYS A 99 6.66 6.03 16.36
C LYS A 99 5.71 4.86 16.11
N GLN A 100 5.83 3.75 16.85
CA GLN A 100 4.89 2.65 16.71
C GLN A 100 3.51 3.05 17.24
N ALA A 101 3.43 3.67 18.42
CA ALA A 101 2.18 4.19 18.96
C ALA A 101 1.56 5.27 18.06
N MET A 102 2.39 6.21 17.59
CA MET A 102 2.01 7.29 16.66
C MET A 102 1.31 6.74 15.41
N PHE A 103 1.96 5.82 14.68
CA PHE A 103 1.44 5.32 13.42
C PHE A 103 0.32 4.29 13.57
N ALA A 104 0.20 3.64 14.74
CA ALA A 104 -0.89 2.71 15.02
C ALA A 104 -2.24 3.41 15.22
N ARG A 105 -2.24 4.66 15.71
CA ARG A 105 -3.48 5.36 16.07
C ARG A 105 -3.52 6.80 15.52
N PRO A 106 -3.98 7.01 14.28
CA PRO A 106 -4.18 8.36 13.74
C PRO A 106 -5.27 9.11 14.49
N VAL A 107 -5.08 10.42 14.71
CA VAL A 107 -6.10 11.28 15.33
C VAL A 107 -7.25 11.56 14.38
N ARG A 108 -6.98 11.63 13.06
CA ARG A 108 -8.01 11.82 12.03
C ARG A 108 -7.61 11.11 10.73
N VAL A 109 -8.59 10.52 10.06
CA VAL A 109 -8.45 9.98 8.70
C VAL A 109 -9.58 10.52 7.85
N TYR A 110 -9.22 11.11 6.70
CA TYR A 110 -10.14 11.60 5.69
C TYR A 110 -10.03 10.73 4.44
N LYS A 111 -11.19 10.41 3.86
CA LYS A 111 -11.32 9.72 2.57
C LYS A 111 -12.18 10.59 1.66
N GLY A 112 -11.65 11.05 0.54
CA GLY A 112 -12.35 11.95 -0.38
C GLY A 112 -12.88 13.22 0.30
N GLY A 113 -12.18 13.74 1.30
CA GLY A 113 -12.58 14.91 2.09
C GLY A 113 -13.57 14.62 3.23
N ARG A 114 -14.05 13.38 3.38
CA ARG A 114 -14.96 12.97 4.47
C ARG A 114 -14.18 12.36 5.62
N LEU A 115 -14.46 12.77 6.85
CA LEU A 115 -13.87 12.16 8.05
C LEU A 115 -14.40 10.73 8.22
N VAL A 116 -13.51 9.74 8.18
CA VAL A 116 -13.84 8.30 8.29
C VAL A 116 -13.30 7.64 9.54
N ALA A 117 -12.26 8.19 10.16
CA ALA A 117 -11.79 7.77 11.48
C ALA A 117 -11.39 8.95 12.36
N ARG A 118 -11.59 8.83 13.67
CA ARG A 118 -11.22 9.80 14.70
C ARG A 118 -10.65 9.06 15.90
N ASP A 119 -9.48 9.46 16.37
CA ASP A 119 -8.81 8.88 17.54
C ASP A 119 -8.69 7.34 17.44
N GLY A 120 -8.27 6.84 16.28
CA GLY A 120 -8.15 5.40 16.01
C GLY A 120 -9.45 4.65 15.71
N GLU A 121 -10.61 5.27 15.91
CA GLU A 121 -11.91 4.63 15.76
C GLU A 121 -12.56 5.00 14.42
N ALA A 122 -13.16 4.02 13.74
CA ALA A 122 -13.95 4.28 12.54
C ALA A 122 -15.27 4.99 12.91
N VAL A 123 -15.55 6.11 12.23
CA VAL A 123 -16.74 6.95 12.50
C VAL A 123 -17.68 7.09 11.31
N ALA A 124 -17.25 6.69 10.12
CA ALA A 124 -18.10 6.69 8.93
C ALA A 124 -17.67 5.62 7.94
N HIS A 125 -18.65 5.09 7.20
CA HIS A 125 -18.42 4.24 6.03
C HIS A 125 -18.51 5.08 4.75
N VAL A 126 -17.58 4.83 3.82
CA VAL A 126 -17.57 5.42 2.48
C VAL A 126 -17.30 4.28 1.51
N GLU A 127 -18.11 4.17 0.46
CA GLU A 127 -17.87 3.20 -0.61
C GLU A 127 -16.59 3.57 -1.36
N GLY A 128 -15.75 2.56 -1.62
CA GLY A 128 -14.52 2.73 -2.36
C GLY A 128 -14.75 2.83 -3.87
N THR A 129 -13.71 3.26 -4.58
CA THR A 129 -13.67 3.27 -6.03
C THR A 129 -12.70 2.18 -6.50
N SER A 130 -13.11 1.38 -7.47
CA SER A 130 -12.23 0.42 -8.14
C SER A 130 -11.46 1.11 -9.26
N PHE A 131 -10.15 0.92 -9.31
CA PHE A 131 -9.32 1.41 -10.41
C PHE A 131 -9.09 0.30 -11.43
N SER A 132 -9.31 0.59 -12.70
CA SER A 132 -9.11 -0.36 -13.79
C SER A 132 -8.35 0.29 -14.95
N VAL A 133 -7.63 -0.52 -15.72
CA VAL A 133 -7.02 -0.13 -16.99
C VAL A 133 -7.79 -0.76 -18.13
N ALA A 134 -7.96 -0.03 -19.23
CA ALA A 134 -8.63 -0.52 -20.44
C ALA A 134 -7.69 -0.38 -21.66
N PRO A 135 -6.59 -1.16 -21.73
CA PRO A 135 -5.74 -1.15 -22.89
C PRO A 135 -6.51 -1.66 -24.12
N PRO A 136 -6.24 -1.11 -25.32
CA PRO A 136 -6.80 -1.68 -26.53
C PRO A 136 -6.30 -3.12 -26.73
N TYR A 137 -7.15 -3.97 -27.29
CA TYR A 137 -6.82 -5.35 -27.65
C TYR A 137 -7.34 -5.67 -29.05
N ASP A 138 -6.81 -6.72 -29.66
CA ASP A 138 -7.24 -7.22 -30.96
C ASP A 138 -8.44 -8.18 -30.81
N PRO A 139 -9.64 -7.82 -31.30
CA PRO A 139 -10.81 -8.69 -31.23
C PRO A 139 -10.63 -10.01 -32.00
N GLU A 140 -9.83 -10.02 -33.07
CA GLU A 140 -9.60 -11.22 -33.87
C GLU A 140 -8.82 -12.26 -33.07
N VAL A 141 -7.83 -11.85 -32.27
CA VAL A 141 -7.10 -12.74 -31.36
C VAL A 141 -8.05 -13.37 -30.32
N VAL A 142 -9.02 -12.58 -29.82
CA VAL A 142 -10.00 -13.09 -28.86
C VAL A 142 -10.87 -14.18 -29.50
N GLU A 143 -11.44 -13.92 -30.67
CA GLU A 143 -12.34 -14.86 -31.35
C GLU A 143 -11.62 -16.09 -31.93
N SER A 144 -10.42 -15.92 -32.48
CA SER A 144 -9.70 -16.99 -33.18
C SER A 144 -8.80 -17.85 -32.29
N TYR A 145 -8.35 -17.34 -31.14
CA TYR A 145 -7.38 -18.02 -30.29
C TYR A 145 -7.86 -18.17 -28.85
N VAL A 146 -8.27 -17.08 -28.20
CA VAL A 146 -8.65 -17.11 -26.78
C VAL A 146 -9.92 -17.93 -26.58
N LYS A 147 -11.01 -17.60 -27.28
CA LYS A 147 -12.32 -18.23 -27.11
C LYS A 147 -12.31 -19.73 -27.45
N PRO A 148 -11.64 -20.22 -28.51
CA PRO A 148 -11.49 -21.65 -28.75
C PRO A 148 -10.76 -22.40 -27.63
N GLY A 149 -9.75 -21.77 -27.00
CA GLY A 149 -9.00 -22.37 -25.89
C GLY A 149 -9.85 -22.67 -24.65
N PHE A 150 -11.05 -22.08 -24.52
CA PHE A 150 -11.98 -22.40 -23.45
C PHE A 150 -12.58 -23.82 -23.54
N SER A 151 -12.35 -24.57 -24.64
CA SER A 151 -12.71 -25.99 -24.70
C SER A 151 -12.04 -26.83 -23.62
N ASP A 152 -10.87 -26.40 -23.14
CA ASP A 152 -10.09 -27.10 -22.12
C ASP A 152 -10.47 -26.66 -20.70
N TYR A 153 -11.40 -25.71 -20.56
CA TYR A 153 -11.84 -25.15 -19.29
C TYR A 153 -13.20 -25.70 -18.86
N SER A 154 -13.46 -25.63 -17.56
CA SER A 154 -14.75 -26.01 -16.96
C SER A 154 -15.81 -24.90 -16.98
N VAL A 155 -15.46 -23.71 -17.48
CA VAL A 155 -16.35 -22.54 -17.60
C VAL A 155 -16.46 -22.12 -19.05
N GLN A 156 -17.61 -21.60 -19.47
CA GLN A 156 -17.79 -21.03 -20.80
C GLN A 156 -17.14 -19.64 -20.88
N PHE A 157 -16.57 -19.30 -22.04
CA PHE A 157 -15.94 -17.99 -22.28
C PHE A 157 -16.85 -16.81 -21.90
N ASP A 158 -18.13 -16.87 -22.27
CA ASP A 158 -19.09 -15.80 -22.00
C ASP A 158 -19.37 -15.58 -20.50
N ASN A 159 -19.03 -16.56 -19.65
CA ASN A 159 -19.16 -16.47 -18.18
C ASN A 159 -17.82 -16.17 -17.49
N TYR A 160 -16.73 -15.99 -18.24
CA TYR A 160 -15.41 -15.73 -17.68
C TYR A 160 -15.17 -14.26 -17.35
N ALA A 161 -15.79 -13.36 -18.11
CA ALA A 161 -15.63 -11.93 -17.91
C ALA A 161 -16.14 -11.52 -16.52
N VAL A 162 -15.37 -10.68 -15.83
CA VAL A 162 -15.82 -10.09 -14.56
C VAL A 162 -16.93 -9.09 -14.88
N LEU A 163 -18.18 -9.50 -14.65
CA LEU A 163 -19.33 -8.62 -14.71
C LEU A 163 -19.21 -7.60 -13.58
N HIS A 164 -19.09 -6.32 -13.92
CA HIS A 164 -19.05 -5.26 -12.92
C HIS A 164 -20.46 -5.08 -12.32
N GLU A 165 -20.69 -5.65 -11.14
CA GLU A 165 -21.82 -5.32 -10.29
C GLU A 165 -21.41 -4.30 -9.20
N ALA A 166 -22.17 -3.22 -9.12
CA ALA A 166 -22.21 -2.17 -8.09
C ALA A 166 -20.87 -1.63 -7.53
N GLY A 167 -20.41 -0.52 -8.11
CA GLY A 167 -19.37 0.37 -7.58
C GLY A 167 -18.89 1.36 -8.64
N GLU A 168 -18.41 2.54 -8.24
CA GLU A 168 -17.76 3.45 -9.20
C GLU A 168 -16.40 2.86 -9.62
N THR A 169 -16.25 2.55 -10.92
CA THR A 169 -14.96 2.19 -11.52
C THR A 169 -14.36 3.42 -12.18
N THR A 170 -13.14 3.79 -11.79
CA THR A 170 -12.37 4.84 -12.44
C THR A 170 -11.32 4.22 -13.36
N LEU A 171 -11.35 4.60 -14.63
CA LEU A 171 -10.29 4.25 -15.56
C LEU A 171 -9.04 5.06 -15.26
N VAL A 172 -7.91 4.38 -15.11
CA VAL A 172 -6.59 4.98 -14.99
C VAL A 172 -5.76 4.65 -16.22
N ALA A 173 -4.86 5.55 -16.60
CA ALA A 173 -3.95 5.31 -17.70
C ALA A 173 -3.02 4.14 -17.36
N CYS A 174 -2.72 3.29 -18.34
CA CYS A 174 -1.52 2.48 -18.27
C CYS A 174 -0.32 3.44 -18.23
N GLY A 175 0.54 3.28 -17.21
CA GLY A 175 1.76 4.09 -17.05
C GLY A 175 2.72 3.97 -18.22
#